data_AF-A0A8G2BYR3-F1
#
_entry.id   AF-A0A8G2BYR3-F1
#
_cell.length_a   1.000
_cell.length_b   1.000
_cell.length_c   1.000
_cell.angle_alpha   90.00
_cell.angle_beta   90.00
_cell.angle_gamma   90.00
#
_symmetry.space_group_name_H-M   'P 1'
#
loop_
_entity.id
_entity.type
_entity.pdbx_description
1 polymer ?
#
loop_
_entity_poly.entity_id
_entity_poly.type
_entity_poly.pdbx_seq_one_letter_code
_entity_poly.pdbx_strand_id
1 'polypeptide(L)'
;MNSTVYFKTKNNFSYYYDIKNLYLVNIHPVIETIRSLDESECSENNEMCLLSLYPDLSREDILYYIKKYEFLKSNGFFSSLNTEKYVTGRINGDVCSNVNSEPIGTCHETILKSVYQELKTGTFWRKTRDKVEPCNTCIYKYLCPSPSNYEIAIGKANLCRLK
;
A
#
# COMPACT_ATOMS: atom_id res chain seq x y z
N MET A 1 10.68 -5.49 8.89
CA MET A 1 10.64 -4.57 7.73
C MET A 1 10.95 -3.16 8.21
N ASN A 2 11.76 -2.38 7.48
CA ASN A 2 12.04 -0.98 7.82
C ASN A 2 10.79 -0.12 7.55
N SER A 3 10.45 0.79 8.45
CA SER A 3 9.34 1.75 8.30
C SER A 3 9.54 2.77 7.21
N THR A 4 10.80 3.06 6.85
CA THR A 4 11.14 4.05 5.84
C THR A 4 11.54 3.39 4.54
N VAL A 5 10.93 3.86 3.45
CA VAL A 5 11.22 3.42 2.08
C VAL A 5 11.93 4.55 1.35
N TYR A 6 13.08 4.23 0.76
CA TYR A 6 13.82 5.14 -0.13
C TYR A 6 13.42 4.92 -1.58
N PHE A 7 13.21 6.01 -2.33
CA PHE A 7 13.07 5.92 -3.78
C PHE A 7 13.57 7.17 -4.50
N LYS A 8 13.93 6.98 -5.77
CA LYS A 8 14.38 8.03 -6.68
C LYS A 8 13.43 8.15 -7.86
N THR A 9 13.21 9.38 -8.29
CA THR A 9 12.53 9.67 -9.56
C THR A 9 13.50 9.55 -10.73
N LYS A 10 12.96 9.50 -11.96
CA LYS A 10 13.77 9.55 -13.20
C LYS A 10 14.63 10.81 -13.30
N ASN A 11 14.23 11.90 -12.64
CA ASN A 11 14.94 13.18 -12.64
C ASN A 11 15.87 13.33 -11.43
N ASN A 12 16.29 12.22 -10.81
CA ASN A 12 17.21 12.17 -9.65
C ASN A 12 16.74 12.84 -8.35
N PHE A 13 15.48 13.28 -8.24
CA PHE A 13 14.93 13.64 -6.93
C PHE A 13 14.75 12.40 -6.07
N SER A 14 15.21 12.47 -4.82
CA SER A 14 15.15 11.37 -3.87
C SER A 14 14.18 11.68 -2.73
N TYR A 15 13.50 10.64 -2.25
CA TYR A 15 12.49 10.78 -1.22
C TYR A 15 12.57 9.64 -0.20
N TYR A 16 12.22 9.97 1.04
CA TYR A 16 11.82 9.01 2.04
C TYR A 16 10.32 9.02 2.22
N TYR A 17 9.73 7.84 2.21
CA TYR A 17 8.35 7.63 2.63
C TYR A 17 8.34 6.85 3.94
N ASP A 18 7.80 7.44 4.99
CA ASP A 18 7.57 6.75 6.26
C ASP A 18 6.18 6.12 6.27
N ILE A 19 6.14 4.80 6.33
CA ILE A 19 4.92 4.00 6.35
C ILE A 19 4.13 4.24 7.64
N LYS A 20 4.79 4.56 8.76
CA LYS A 20 4.11 4.72 10.06
C LYS A 20 3.25 5.97 10.11
N ASN A 21 3.81 7.09 9.67
CA ASN A 21 3.13 8.39 9.73
C ASN A 21 2.59 8.87 8.37
N LEU A 22 2.81 8.11 7.30
CA LEU A 22 2.39 8.44 5.93
C LEU A 22 3.04 9.74 5.41
N TYR A 23 4.26 10.04 5.86
CA TYR A 23 5.00 11.23 5.45
C TYR A 23 5.89 10.96 4.25
N LEU A 24 5.86 11.88 3.28
CA LEU A 24 6.78 11.90 2.16
C LEU A 24 7.71 13.10 2.31
N VAL A 25 9.01 12.83 2.43
CA VAL A 25 10.04 13.86 2.65
C VAL A 25 11.04 13.82 1.51
N ASN A 26 11.28 14.97 0.89
CA ASN A 26 12.37 15.11 -0.07
C ASN A 26 13.72 15.13 0.65
N ILE A 27 14.65 14.32 0.16
CA ILE A 27 15.97 14.19 0.74
C ILE A 27 17.06 14.26 -0.33
N HIS A 28 18.22 14.76 0.10
CA HIS A 28 19.43 14.71 -0.72
C HIS A 28 20.01 13.29 -0.68
N PRO A 29 20.56 12.75 -1.79
CA PRO A 29 21.13 11.39 -1.84
C PRO A 29 22.19 11.10 -0.77
N VAL A 30 22.93 12.12 -0.33
CA VAL A 30 23.91 12.04 0.76
C VAL A 30 23.32 11.45 2.03
N ILE A 31 22.05 11.74 2.34
CA ILE A 31 21.37 11.22 3.53
C ILE A 31 21.23 9.69 3.47
N GLU A 32 21.01 9.13 2.28
CA GLU A 32 20.97 7.69 2.10
C GLU A 32 22.35 7.06 2.26
N THR A 33 23.42 7.74 1.81
CA THR A 33 24.80 7.32 2.09
C THR A 33 25.10 7.34 3.59
N ILE A 34 24.70 8.39 4.32
CA ILE A 34 24.84 8.47 5.78
C ILE A 34 24.14 7.30 6.45
N ARG A 35 22.91 6.97 6.02
CA ARG A 35 22.15 5.82 6.53
C ARG A 35 22.91 4.50 6.33
N SER A 36 23.45 4.27 5.13
CA SER A 36 24.23 3.06 4.84
C SER A 36 25.50 2.96 5.69
N LEU A 37 26.18 4.09 5.95
CA LEU A 37 27.36 4.12 6.81
C LEU A 37 26.99 3.81 8.28
N ASP A 38 25.92 4.42 8.79
CA ASP A 38 25.40 4.18 10.15
C ASP A 38 24.97 2.72 10.37
N GLU A 39 24.40 2.06 9.35
CA GLU A 39 24.06 0.63 9.40
C GLU A 39 25.27 -0.32 9.32
N SER A 40 26.42 0.15 8.83
CA SER A 40 27.61 -0.66 8.61
C SER A 40 28.60 -0.73 9.79
N GLU A 41 28.31 -0.05 10.91
CA GLU A 41 29.18 0.05 12.10
C GLU A 41 30.64 0.48 11.81
N CYS A 42 30.87 1.19 10.69
CA CYS A 42 32.22 1.61 10.33
C CYS A 42 32.72 2.72 11.28
N SER A 43 33.88 2.51 11.89
CA SER A 43 34.46 3.37 12.94
C SER A 43 35.32 4.54 12.41
N GLU A 44 35.46 4.67 11.10
CA GLU A 44 36.18 5.77 10.47
C GLU A 44 35.31 7.03 10.42
N ASN A 45 35.97 8.19 10.46
CA ASN A 45 35.33 9.50 10.61
C ASN A 45 34.36 9.77 9.43
N ASN A 46 33.06 9.47 9.61
CA ASN A 46 32.03 9.47 8.56
C ASN A 46 32.03 10.75 7.70
N GLU A 47 32.36 11.89 8.30
CA GLU A 47 32.48 13.17 7.61
C GLU A 47 33.55 13.16 6.50
N MET A 48 34.74 12.60 6.76
CA MET A 48 35.83 12.52 5.78
C MET A 48 35.48 11.60 4.61
N CYS A 49 34.81 10.48 4.90
CA CYS A 49 34.29 9.59 3.88
C CYS A 49 33.26 10.29 2.98
N LEU A 50 32.36 11.07 3.57
CA LEU A 50 31.35 11.83 2.82
C LEU A 50 31.98 12.94 1.98
N LEU A 51 33.00 13.65 2.48
CA LEU A 51 33.74 14.66 1.71
C LEU A 51 34.44 14.04 0.49
N SER A 52 34.96 12.82 0.62
CA SER A 52 35.57 12.08 -0.49
C SER A 52 34.55 11.64 -1.54
N LEU A 53 33.37 11.17 -1.12
CA LEU A 53 32.30 10.72 -2.01
C LEU A 53 31.55 11.89 -2.69
N TYR A 54 31.52 13.06 -2.05
CA TYR A 54 30.80 14.24 -2.49
C TYR A 54 31.71 15.49 -2.46
N PRO A 55 32.71 15.56 -3.35
CA PRO A 55 33.71 16.64 -3.34
C PRO A 55 33.13 18.02 -3.68
N ASP A 56 31.94 18.07 -4.29
CA ASP A 56 31.25 19.31 -4.65
C ASP A 56 30.53 19.96 -3.45
N LEU A 57 30.40 19.25 -2.32
CA LEU A 57 29.74 19.76 -1.12
C LEU A 57 30.74 20.30 -0.11
N SER A 58 30.39 21.41 0.54
CA SER A 58 31.22 21.96 1.60
C SER A 58 31.14 21.11 2.87
N ARG A 59 32.08 21.32 3.78
CA ARG A 59 32.06 20.71 5.12
C ARG A 59 30.78 21.06 5.86
N GLU A 60 30.33 22.31 5.77
CA GLU A 60 29.11 22.80 6.39
C GLU A 60 27.86 22.10 5.83
N ASP A 61 27.81 21.85 4.52
CA ASP A 61 26.72 21.12 3.87
C ASP A 61 26.62 19.69 4.39
N ILE A 62 27.77 19.00 4.50
CA ILE A 62 27.81 17.63 5.03
C ILE A 62 27.35 17.59 6.49
N LEU A 63 27.83 18.53 7.32
CA LEU A 63 27.37 18.65 8.72
C LEU A 63 25.87 18.93 8.80
N TYR A 64 25.32 19.72 7.89
CA TYR A 64 23.89 19.95 7.78
C TYR A 64 23.13 18.65 7.45
N TYR A 65 23.59 17.86 6.49
CA TYR A 65 22.96 16.60 6.13
C TYR A 65 23.04 15.54 7.24
N ILE A 66 24.15 15.49 7.99
CA ILE A 66 24.30 14.62 9.17
C ILE A 66 23.25 15.01 10.23
N LYS A 67 23.15 16.30 10.58
CA LYS A 67 22.12 16.78 11.53
C LYS A 67 20.71 16.47 11.06
N LYS A 68 20.45 16.61 9.76
CA LYS A 68 19.14 16.27 9.18
C LYS A 68 18.85 14.76 9.29
N TYR A 69 19.85 13.91 9.06
CA TYR A 69 19.73 12.46 9.25
C TYR A 69 19.41 12.12 10.71
N GLU A 70 20.16 12.67 11.67
CA GLU A 70 19.93 12.47 13.10
C GLU A 70 18.54 12.94 13.54
N PHE A 71 18.08 14.07 13.01
CA PHE A 71 16.73 14.56 13.25
C PHE A 71 15.66 13.59 12.72
N LEU A 72 15.82 13.05 11.52
CA LEU A 72 14.87 12.07 10.98
C LEU A 72 14.84 10.81 11.86
N LYS A 73 16.01 10.29 12.23
CA LYS A 73 16.16 9.11 13.09
C LYS A 73 15.50 9.33 14.46
N SER A 74 15.71 10.48 15.09
CA SER A 74 15.10 10.80 16.40
C SER A 74 13.58 10.98 16.34
N ASN A 75 13.04 11.35 15.17
CA ASN A 75 11.61 11.46 14.92
C ASN A 75 10.96 10.15 14.41
N GLY A 76 11.67 9.03 14.50
CA GLY A 76 11.11 7.70 14.27
C GLY A 76 11.23 7.17 12.83
N PHE A 77 11.91 7.90 11.93
CA PHE A 77 12.33 7.32 10.65
C PHE A 77 13.31 6.16 10.91
N PHE A 78 13.40 5.24 9.95
CA PHE A 78 14.27 4.05 9.95
C PHE A 78 13.95 3.02 11.05
N SER A 79 12.88 3.22 11.81
CA SER A 79 12.48 2.30 12.87
C SER A 79 11.85 1.02 12.31
N SER A 80 11.85 -0.07 13.10
CA SER A 80 11.21 -1.33 12.67
C SER A 80 9.69 -1.21 12.63
N LEU A 81 9.06 -1.80 11.61
CA LEU A 81 7.62 -2.02 11.56
C LEU A 81 7.26 -3.29 12.33
N ASN A 82 6.28 -3.18 13.24
CA ASN A 82 5.56 -4.35 13.71
C ASN A 82 4.59 -4.79 12.60
N THR A 83 5.05 -5.69 11.74
CA THR A 83 4.28 -6.20 10.59
C THR A 83 2.97 -6.86 11.01
N GLU A 84 2.95 -7.53 12.16
CA GLU A 84 1.72 -8.16 12.69
C GLU A 84 0.65 -7.09 12.94
N LYS A 85 0.99 -5.95 13.53
CA LYS A 85 0.02 -4.86 13.74
C LYS A 85 -0.62 -4.36 12.44
N TYR A 86 0.12 -4.32 11.34
CA TYR A 86 -0.36 -3.77 10.07
C TYR A 86 -1.00 -4.81 9.14
N VAL A 87 -0.62 -6.08 9.27
CA VAL A 87 -1.05 -7.16 8.37
C VAL A 87 -2.15 -8.01 9.01
N THR A 88 -2.12 -8.22 10.33
CA THR A 88 -3.08 -9.07 11.03
C THR A 88 -4.51 -8.55 10.84
N GLY A 89 -5.38 -9.40 10.28
CA GLY A 89 -6.77 -9.08 9.96
C GLY A 89 -7.00 -8.32 8.65
N ARG A 90 -5.94 -7.87 7.95
CA ARG A 90 -6.06 -7.19 6.64
C ARG A 90 -5.77 -8.09 5.45
N ILE A 91 -4.92 -9.09 5.65
CA ILE A 91 -4.60 -10.10 4.65
C ILE A 91 -4.79 -11.44 5.32
N ASN A 92 -5.82 -12.17 4.90
CA ASN A 92 -6.01 -13.57 5.26
C ASN A 92 -5.86 -14.41 3.98
N GLY A 93 -5.80 -15.73 4.15
CA GLY A 93 -5.72 -16.65 3.02
C GLY A 93 -7.03 -16.79 2.25
N ASP A 94 -8.05 -15.97 2.52
CA ASP A 94 -9.37 -16.16 1.92
C ASP A 94 -9.39 -15.63 0.48
N VAL A 95 -10.04 -16.38 -0.39
CA VAL A 95 -10.32 -15.97 -1.77
C VAL A 95 -11.80 -15.62 -1.84
N CYS A 96 -12.09 -14.36 -2.14
CA CYS A 96 -13.47 -13.87 -2.28
C CYS A 96 -13.75 -13.49 -3.73
N SER A 97 -14.96 -13.78 -4.24
CA SER A 97 -15.38 -13.30 -5.56
C SER A 97 -15.74 -11.82 -5.57
N ASN A 98 -16.08 -11.27 -4.39
CA ASN A 98 -16.32 -9.85 -4.15
C ASN A 98 -15.83 -9.46 -2.75
N VAL A 99 -15.39 -8.23 -2.53
CA VAL A 99 -14.94 -7.75 -1.21
C VAL A 99 -16.07 -7.75 -0.17
N ASN A 100 -17.32 -7.69 -0.62
CA ASN A 100 -18.51 -7.71 0.22
C ASN A 100 -19.15 -9.11 0.32
N SER A 101 -18.47 -10.16 -0.15
CA SER A 101 -18.97 -11.53 -0.11
C SER A 101 -18.27 -12.37 0.95
N GLU A 102 -18.94 -13.44 1.35
CA GLU A 102 -18.28 -14.55 2.02
C GLU A 102 -17.15 -15.13 1.12
N PRO A 103 -16.10 -15.71 1.72
CA PRO A 103 -15.06 -16.42 0.98
C PRO A 103 -15.59 -17.58 0.15
N ILE A 104 -15.05 -17.74 -1.06
CA ILE A 104 -15.33 -18.86 -1.98
C ILE A 104 -14.26 -19.96 -1.91
N GLY A 105 -13.21 -19.75 -1.12
CA GLY A 105 -12.12 -20.70 -0.91
C GLY A 105 -10.95 -20.03 -0.21
N THR A 106 -9.77 -20.67 -0.28
CA THR A 106 -8.54 -20.12 0.27
C THR A 106 -7.41 -20.14 -0.77
N CYS A 107 -6.39 -19.31 -0.59
CA CYS A 107 -5.25 -19.18 -1.48
C CYS A 107 -4.32 -20.40 -1.45
N HIS A 108 -4.56 -21.34 -0.52
CA HIS A 108 -3.90 -22.65 -0.48
C HIS A 108 -4.54 -23.66 -1.44
N GLU A 109 -5.74 -23.38 -1.94
CA GLU A 109 -6.44 -24.21 -2.90
C GLU A 109 -6.12 -23.81 -4.34
N THR A 110 -6.40 -24.71 -5.29
CA THR A 110 -6.24 -24.38 -6.71
C THR A 110 -7.29 -23.34 -7.13
N ILE A 111 -6.88 -22.37 -7.95
CA ILE A 111 -7.78 -21.34 -8.50
C ILE A 111 -8.99 -21.99 -9.21
N LEU A 112 -8.78 -23.13 -9.89
CA LEU A 112 -9.84 -23.88 -10.56
C LEU A 112 -10.97 -24.28 -9.60
N LYS A 113 -10.65 -24.65 -8.35
CA LYS A 113 -11.64 -25.01 -7.35
C LYS A 113 -12.51 -23.82 -6.97
N SER A 114 -11.91 -22.65 -6.71
CA SER A 114 -12.63 -21.42 -6.40
C SER A 114 -13.51 -20.96 -7.57
N VAL A 115 -12.99 -21.01 -8.80
CA VAL A 115 -13.75 -20.70 -10.03
C VAL A 115 -14.94 -21.62 -10.18
N TYR A 116 -14.75 -22.93 -9.96
CA TYR A 116 -15.84 -23.90 -10.04
C TYR A 116 -16.93 -23.64 -8.98
N GLN A 117 -16.55 -23.30 -7.73
CA GLN A 117 -17.52 -22.97 -6.68
C GLN A 117 -18.32 -21.72 -7.01
N GLU A 118 -17.68 -20.67 -7.53
CA GLU A 118 -18.38 -19.45 -7.94
C GLU A 118 -19.35 -19.71 -9.11
N LEU A 119 -18.94 -20.53 -10.09
CA LEU A 119 -19.82 -20.92 -11.20
C LEU A 119 -21.01 -21.78 -10.74
N LYS A 120 -20.81 -22.66 -9.75
CA LYS A 120 -21.85 -23.53 -9.20
C LYS A 120 -22.85 -22.76 -8.32
N THR A 121 -22.36 -21.87 -7.46
CA THR A 121 -23.19 -21.11 -6.52
C THR A 121 -23.84 -19.88 -7.18
N GLY A 122 -23.16 -19.28 -8.16
CA GLY A 122 -23.67 -18.17 -8.97
C GLY A 122 -23.91 -16.89 -8.15
N THR A 123 -23.10 -16.63 -7.14
CA THR A 123 -23.35 -15.57 -6.15
C THR A 123 -23.04 -14.18 -6.68
N PHE A 124 -21.88 -13.95 -7.32
CA PHE A 124 -21.42 -12.61 -7.73
C PHE A 124 -21.12 -12.48 -9.23
N TRP A 125 -20.43 -13.44 -9.85
CA TRP A 125 -20.02 -13.32 -11.26
C TRP A 125 -21.19 -13.36 -12.24
N ARG A 126 -22.34 -13.88 -11.80
CA ARG A 126 -23.58 -13.95 -12.58
C ARG A 126 -24.78 -13.35 -11.84
N LYS A 127 -24.53 -12.38 -10.96
CA LYS A 127 -25.58 -11.76 -10.16
C LYS A 127 -26.44 -10.82 -11.00
N THR A 128 -27.46 -11.37 -11.65
CA THR A 128 -28.46 -10.58 -12.38
C THR A 128 -29.38 -9.84 -11.42
N ARG A 129 -30.11 -8.87 -11.95
CA ARG A 129 -31.12 -8.11 -11.21
C ARG A 129 -32.39 -8.92 -10.89
N ASP A 130 -32.48 -10.18 -11.35
CA ASP A 130 -33.68 -11.02 -11.21
C ASP A 130 -34.03 -11.38 -9.76
N LYS A 131 -33.03 -11.38 -8.86
CA LYS A 131 -33.22 -11.76 -7.45
C LYS A 131 -33.14 -10.57 -6.49
N VAL A 132 -33.20 -9.34 -7.00
CA VAL A 132 -32.93 -8.14 -6.21
C VAL A 132 -34.07 -7.13 -6.37
N GLU A 133 -34.85 -6.91 -5.30
CA GLU A 133 -35.90 -5.89 -5.23
C GLU A 133 -35.32 -4.48 -5.14
N PRO A 134 -35.86 -3.47 -5.84
CA PRO A 134 -37.03 -3.51 -6.73
C PRO A 134 -36.68 -3.81 -8.20
N CYS A 135 -35.45 -4.21 -8.50
CA CYS A 135 -34.98 -4.35 -9.88
C CYS A 135 -35.51 -5.60 -10.58
N ASN A 136 -35.90 -6.63 -9.84
CA ASN A 136 -36.43 -7.88 -10.39
C ASN A 136 -37.74 -7.72 -11.19
N THR A 137 -38.51 -6.66 -10.91
CA THR A 137 -39.74 -6.28 -11.61
C THR A 137 -39.53 -5.15 -12.64
N CYS A 138 -38.31 -4.60 -12.74
CA CYS A 138 -37.99 -3.54 -13.68
C CYS A 138 -37.88 -4.07 -15.12
N ILE A 139 -38.49 -3.38 -16.09
CA ILE A 139 -38.41 -3.73 -17.51
C ILE A 139 -36.96 -3.65 -18.05
N TYR A 140 -36.13 -2.78 -17.45
CA TYR A 140 -34.74 -2.59 -17.85
C TYR A 140 -33.74 -3.48 -17.09
N LYS A 141 -34.21 -4.46 -16.31
CA LYS A 141 -33.36 -5.27 -15.43
C LYS A 141 -32.22 -6.02 -16.13
N TYR A 142 -32.40 -6.38 -17.40
CA TYR A 142 -31.38 -7.04 -18.23
C TYR A 142 -30.43 -6.06 -18.94
N LEU A 143 -30.77 -4.76 -18.95
CA LEU A 143 -29.87 -3.69 -19.43
C LEU A 143 -29.02 -3.14 -18.29
N CYS A 144 -29.52 -3.19 -17.05
CA CYS A 144 -28.75 -2.80 -15.89
C CYS A 144 -27.57 -3.75 -15.65
N PRO A 145 -26.37 -3.24 -15.29
CA PRO A 145 -25.27 -4.10 -14.88
C PRO A 145 -25.62 -4.82 -13.57
N SER A 146 -24.86 -5.85 -13.21
CA SER A 146 -24.93 -6.48 -11.89
C SER A 146 -24.81 -5.46 -10.74
N PRO A 147 -25.38 -5.71 -9.55
CA PRO A 147 -25.22 -4.82 -8.40
C PRO A 147 -23.74 -4.54 -8.09
N SER A 148 -23.39 -3.25 -8.04
CA SER A 148 -22.05 -2.75 -7.74
C SER A 148 -21.73 -2.81 -6.23
N ASN A 149 -20.45 -2.68 -5.90
CA ASN A 149 -20.01 -2.60 -4.50
C ASN A 149 -20.64 -1.42 -3.74
N TYR A 150 -20.90 -0.30 -4.42
CA TYR A 150 -21.56 0.85 -3.82
C TYR A 150 -23.00 0.52 -3.42
N GLU A 151 -23.76 -0.10 -4.33
CA GLU A 151 -25.14 -0.54 -4.07
C GLU A 151 -25.21 -1.51 -2.88
N ILE A 152 -24.25 -2.42 -2.78
CA ILE A 152 -24.14 -3.35 -1.64
C ILE A 152 -23.82 -2.60 -0.35
N ALA A 153 -22.82 -1.72 -0.36
CA ALA A 153 -22.36 -1.00 0.82
C ALA A 153 -23.44 -0.07 1.42
N ILE A 154 -24.27 0.54 0.58
CA ILE A 154 -25.37 1.42 1.02
C ILE A 154 -26.69 0.67 1.27
N GLY A 155 -26.73 -0.65 1.06
CA GLY A 155 -27.93 -1.47 1.20
C GLY A 155 -29.05 -1.11 0.22
N LYS A 156 -28.73 -0.53 -0.95
CA LYS A 156 -29.72 -0.17 -1.98
C LYS A 156 -29.44 -0.91 -3.26
N ALA A 157 -30.43 -1.67 -3.72
CA ALA A 157 -30.38 -2.46 -4.93
C ALA A 157 -30.33 -1.70 -6.25
N ASN A 158 -30.48 -0.37 -6.23
CA ASN A 158 -30.30 0.47 -7.41
C ASN A 158 -29.95 1.90 -7.02
N LEU A 159 -29.42 2.61 -8.01
CA LEU A 159 -29.10 4.04 -7.95
C LEU A 159 -29.89 4.87 -8.96
N CYS A 160 -30.99 4.32 -9.50
CA CYS A 160 -31.74 4.92 -10.61
C CYS A 160 -32.37 6.29 -10.30
N ARG A 161 -32.52 6.63 -9.00
CA ARG A 161 -33.14 7.87 -8.53
C ARG A 161 -32.20 8.75 -7.70
N LEU A 162 -30.89 8.49 -7.75
CA LEU A 162 -29.95 9.44 -7.17
C LEU A 162 -30.00 10.74 -8.00
N LYS A 163 -30.17 11.86 -7.31
CA LYS A 163 -30.00 13.20 -7.86
C LYS A 163 -28.63 13.71 -7.47
#